data_AF-A0A536VU84-F1
#
_entry.id   AF-A0A536VU84-F1
#
_cell.length_a   1.000
_cell.length_b   1.000
_cell.length_c   1.000
_cell.angle_alpha   90.00
_cell.angle_beta   90.00
_cell.angle_gamma   90.00
#
_symmetry.space_group_name_H-M   'P 1'
#
loop_
_entity.id
_entity.type
_entity.pdbx_description
1 polymer ?
#
loop_
_entity_poly.entity_id
_entity_poly.type
_entity_poly.pdbx_seq_one_letter_code
_entity_poly.pdbx_strand_id
1 'polypeptide(L)'
;MGINSAPSVQALLPTLTIRDDGLIGVTYYDFRNHVPGAPTLLTDYWLTTSADGINWNESHVAGPFDFATAPFAEGLFLGDYQALTSIGNTFVPFYVTTNANSPTNLTDVFATLLTTSVPTPAAEAAKAGTQIMRAVAAPALPTTPTLQQTLTDAARLTLQRRFAGRGAPAIDTP
;
A
#
# COMPACT_ATOMS: atom_id res chain seq x y z
N MET A 1 -6.27 7.12 -18.77
CA MET A 1 -6.48 5.92 -17.92
C MET A 1 -6.98 6.41 -16.57
N GLY A 2 -7.84 5.67 -15.87
CA GLY A 2 -8.28 6.06 -14.51
C GLY A 2 -7.19 5.81 -13.46
N ILE A 3 -7.45 6.21 -12.20
CA ILE A 3 -6.59 5.93 -11.04
C ILE A 3 -6.30 4.42 -10.92
N ASN A 4 -7.36 3.60 -11.03
CA ASN A 4 -7.26 2.16 -11.19
C ASN A 4 -7.17 1.82 -12.69
N SER A 5 -6.11 1.12 -13.12
CA SER A 5 -5.95 0.67 -14.50
C SER A 5 -6.87 -0.51 -14.88
N ALA A 6 -7.46 -1.19 -13.90
CA ALA A 6 -8.41 -2.29 -14.07
C ALA A 6 -9.84 -1.90 -13.61
N PRO A 7 -10.56 -1.04 -14.36
CA PRO A 7 -11.86 -0.51 -13.94
C PRO A 7 -13.00 -1.54 -13.94
N SER A 8 -12.78 -2.73 -14.49
CA SER A 8 -13.77 -3.83 -14.51
C SER A 8 -13.83 -4.59 -13.18
N VAL A 9 -12.95 -4.31 -12.23
CA VAL A 9 -12.96 -4.91 -10.89
C VAL A 9 -13.10 -3.84 -9.82
N GLN A 10 -13.61 -4.25 -8.66
CA GLN A 10 -13.71 -3.36 -7.51
C GLN A 10 -12.33 -2.95 -7.02
N ALA A 11 -12.13 -1.65 -6.83
CA ALA A 11 -11.06 -1.10 -6.01
C ALA A 11 -11.62 -0.61 -4.67
N LEU A 12 -10.84 -0.71 -3.60
CA LEU A 12 -11.30 -0.41 -2.25
C LEU A 12 -10.20 0.22 -1.37
N LEU A 13 -10.67 0.90 -0.33
CA LEU A 13 -9.85 1.55 0.71
C LEU A 13 -8.74 2.45 0.15
N PRO A 14 -9.07 3.44 -0.72
CA PRO A 14 -8.06 4.29 -1.28
C PRO A 14 -7.46 5.23 -0.22
N THR A 15 -6.14 5.44 -0.28
CA THR A 15 -5.48 6.50 0.51
C THR A 15 -4.64 7.37 -0.41
N LEU A 16 -4.51 8.66 -0.08
CA LEU A 16 -3.89 9.65 -0.96
C LEU A 16 -2.87 10.48 -0.19
N THR A 17 -1.77 10.80 -0.86
CA THR A 17 -0.83 11.83 -0.41
C THR A 17 -0.26 12.58 -1.61
N ILE A 18 0.22 13.79 -1.38
CA ILE A 18 0.94 14.57 -2.38
C ILE A 18 2.32 14.84 -1.81
N ARG A 19 3.35 14.46 -2.56
CA ARG A 19 4.74 14.75 -2.20
C ARG A 19 5.05 16.23 -2.35
N ASP A 20 6.13 16.68 -1.71
CA ASP A 20 6.61 18.06 -1.79
C ASP A 20 6.99 18.50 -3.23
N ASP A 21 7.29 17.56 -4.13
CA ASP A 21 7.55 17.81 -5.55
C ASP A 21 6.29 17.77 -6.42
N GLY A 22 5.11 17.70 -5.82
CA GLY A 22 3.81 17.72 -6.51
C GLY A 22 3.37 16.38 -7.07
N LEU A 23 4.15 15.31 -6.92
CA LEU A 23 3.73 13.98 -7.35
C LEU A 23 2.59 13.47 -6.46
N ILE A 24 1.44 13.23 -7.07
CA ILE A 24 0.25 12.65 -6.42
C ILE A 24 0.48 11.14 -6.33
N GLY A 25 0.26 10.58 -5.14
CA GLY A 25 0.22 9.14 -4.92
C GLY A 25 -1.14 8.72 -4.40
N VAL A 26 -1.70 7.66 -4.96
CA VAL A 26 -2.91 7.01 -4.45
C VAL A 26 -2.64 5.53 -4.31
N THR A 27 -2.89 4.97 -3.14
CA THR A 27 -2.92 3.51 -2.99
C THR A 27 -4.34 3.01 -2.92
N TYR A 28 -4.53 1.74 -3.30
CA TYR A 28 -5.80 1.04 -3.17
C TYR A 28 -5.56 -0.47 -3.28
N TYR A 29 -6.54 -1.24 -2.84
CA TYR A 29 -6.60 -2.67 -3.11
C TYR A 29 -7.50 -2.93 -4.31
N ASP A 30 -7.26 -3.99 -5.06
CA ASP A 30 -8.23 -4.51 -6.03
C ASP A 30 -8.16 -6.03 -6.21
N PHE A 31 -9.13 -6.54 -6.97
CA PHE A 31 -9.29 -7.97 -7.22
C PHE A 31 -8.94 -8.36 -8.66
N ARG A 32 -8.07 -7.61 -9.35
CA ARG A 32 -7.84 -7.83 -10.80
C ARG A 32 -7.26 -9.21 -11.11
N ASN A 33 -6.56 -9.81 -10.15
CA ASN A 33 -5.96 -11.13 -10.26
C ASN A 33 -6.83 -12.24 -9.63
N HIS A 34 -8.05 -11.92 -9.16
CA HIS A 34 -9.00 -12.94 -8.71
C HIS A 34 -9.63 -13.68 -9.89
N VAL A 35 -9.69 -15.01 -9.78
CA VAL A 35 -10.40 -15.88 -10.71
C VAL A 35 -11.81 -16.14 -10.17
N PRO A 36 -12.88 -15.73 -10.88
CA PRO A 36 -14.26 -15.97 -10.44
C PRO A 36 -14.52 -17.44 -10.10
N GLY A 37 -15.11 -17.69 -8.93
CA GLY A 37 -15.40 -19.05 -8.44
C GLY A 37 -14.23 -19.75 -7.74
N ALA A 38 -13.05 -19.12 -7.66
CA ALA A 38 -11.97 -19.61 -6.82
C ALA A 38 -12.34 -19.55 -5.32
N PRO A 39 -11.83 -20.48 -4.50
CA PRO A 39 -12.11 -20.49 -3.06
C PRO A 39 -11.43 -19.34 -2.30
N THR A 40 -10.49 -18.64 -2.93
CA THR A 40 -9.79 -17.47 -2.37
C THR A 40 -10.19 -16.19 -3.09
N LEU A 41 -10.27 -15.10 -2.35
CA LEU A 41 -10.47 -13.76 -2.89
C LEU A 41 -9.11 -13.08 -3.02
N LEU A 42 -8.38 -13.42 -4.10
CA LEU A 42 -7.07 -12.84 -4.37
C LEU A 42 -7.17 -11.32 -4.51
N THR A 43 -6.38 -10.64 -3.68
CA THR A 43 -6.38 -9.20 -3.57
C THR A 43 -4.94 -8.70 -3.60
N ASP A 44 -4.72 -7.67 -4.41
CA ASP A 44 -3.44 -7.01 -4.54
C ASP A 44 -3.53 -5.58 -4.04
N TYR A 45 -2.40 -5.04 -3.60
CA TYR A 45 -2.28 -3.65 -3.16
C TYR A 45 -1.38 -2.89 -4.13
N TRP A 46 -1.85 -1.73 -4.57
CA TRP A 46 -1.26 -0.95 -5.65
C TRP A 46 -0.96 0.47 -5.19
N LEU A 47 0.05 1.09 -5.81
CA LEU A 47 0.32 2.52 -5.77
C LEU A 47 0.21 3.04 -7.19
N THR A 48 -0.67 4.00 -7.42
CA THR A 48 -0.73 4.77 -8.66
C THR A 48 -0.23 6.19 -8.43
N THR A 49 0.53 6.72 -9.37
CA THR A 49 1.10 8.07 -9.27
C THR A 49 0.75 8.93 -10.47
N SER A 50 0.65 10.23 -10.25
CA SER A 50 0.37 11.21 -11.30
C SER A 50 1.03 12.55 -11.01
N ALA A 51 1.56 13.19 -12.05
CA ALA A 51 2.11 14.54 -11.97
C ALA A 51 1.08 15.64 -12.32
N ASP A 52 -0.04 15.26 -12.95
CA ASP A 52 -1.04 16.18 -13.50
C ASP A 52 -2.48 15.86 -13.09
N GLY A 53 -2.69 14.77 -12.33
CA GLY A 53 -4.01 14.27 -11.93
C GLY A 53 -4.80 13.61 -13.07
N ILE A 54 -4.25 13.54 -14.27
CA ILE A 54 -4.92 13.07 -15.49
C ILE A 54 -4.29 11.77 -15.99
N ASN A 55 -2.96 11.74 -16.04
CA ASN A 55 -2.17 10.61 -16.47
C ASN A 55 -1.63 9.86 -15.24
N TRP A 56 -1.97 8.58 -15.15
CA TRP A 56 -1.70 7.74 -13.99
C TRP A 56 -0.77 6.58 -14.36
N ASN A 57 0.24 6.34 -13.51
CA ASN A 57 1.16 5.22 -13.64
C ASN A 57 1.09 4.33 -12.40
N GLU A 58 0.81 3.06 -12.61
CA GLU A 58 0.51 2.11 -11.54
C GLU A 58 1.68 1.19 -11.26
N SER A 59 1.91 0.88 -9.99
CA SER A 59 2.96 -0.01 -9.49
C SER A 59 2.38 -0.99 -8.48
N HIS A 60 2.70 -2.28 -8.64
CA HIS A 60 2.34 -3.30 -7.65
C HIS A 60 3.15 -3.09 -6.37
N VAL A 61 2.48 -3.18 -5.22
CA VAL A 61 3.10 -2.95 -3.90
C VAL A 61 3.19 -4.23 -3.11
N ALA A 62 2.08 -4.97 -3.01
CA ALA A 62 2.00 -6.20 -2.25
C ALA A 62 0.87 -7.11 -2.75
N GLY A 63 0.94 -8.37 -2.35
CA GLY A 63 -0.02 -9.39 -2.73
C GLY A 63 0.51 -10.37 -3.79
N PRO A 64 -0.36 -11.27 -4.29
CA PRO A 64 -1.74 -11.40 -3.84
C PRO A 64 -1.85 -12.01 -2.44
N PHE A 65 -2.86 -11.60 -1.68
CA PHE A 65 -3.28 -12.27 -0.43
C PHE A 65 -4.77 -12.63 -0.50
N ASP A 66 -5.22 -13.54 0.36
CA ASP A 66 -6.62 -13.96 0.39
C ASP A 66 -7.45 -13.07 1.34
N PHE A 67 -8.20 -12.14 0.77
CA PHE A 67 -9.07 -11.22 1.52
C PHE A 67 -10.28 -11.94 2.14
N ALA A 68 -10.64 -13.14 1.66
CA ALA A 68 -11.73 -13.94 2.24
C ALA A 68 -11.41 -14.41 3.68
N THR A 69 -10.14 -14.34 4.10
CA THR A 69 -9.70 -14.67 5.46
C THR A 69 -9.65 -13.46 6.40
N ALA A 70 -10.10 -12.28 5.94
CA ALA A 70 -10.14 -11.09 6.78
C ALA A 70 -11.13 -11.25 7.94
N PRO A 71 -10.89 -10.58 9.09
CA PRO A 71 -11.86 -10.47 10.17
C PRO A 71 -13.25 -10.09 9.68
N PHE A 72 -14.28 -10.67 10.28
CA PHE A 72 -15.67 -10.30 10.02
C PHE A 72 -16.14 -9.25 11.03
N ALA A 73 -16.42 -8.04 10.56
CA ALA A 73 -16.99 -6.93 11.33
C ALA A 73 -18.06 -6.25 10.47
N GLU A 74 -19.28 -6.83 10.45
CA GLU A 74 -20.39 -6.45 9.56
C GLU A 74 -20.07 -6.60 8.05
N GLY A 75 -18.97 -7.29 7.75
CA GLY A 75 -18.38 -7.50 6.43
C GLY A 75 -16.92 -7.91 6.59
N LEU A 76 -16.28 -8.34 5.50
CA LEU A 76 -14.84 -8.61 5.51
C LEU A 76 -14.09 -7.29 5.72
N PHE A 77 -13.27 -7.24 6.77
CA PHE A 77 -12.69 -6.00 7.28
C PHE A 77 -11.20 -6.17 7.59
N LEU A 78 -10.35 -5.47 6.84
CA LEU A 78 -8.91 -5.40 7.11
C LEU A 78 -8.55 -4.47 8.28
N GLY A 79 -9.49 -3.66 8.78
CA GLY A 79 -9.22 -2.58 9.72
C GLY A 79 -9.19 -1.20 9.05
N ASP A 80 -9.12 -0.15 9.87
CA ASP A 80 -9.02 1.25 9.44
C ASP A 80 -7.56 1.75 9.35
N TYR A 81 -6.60 0.84 9.45
CA TYR A 81 -5.18 1.16 9.62
C TYR A 81 -4.45 1.22 8.27
N GLN A 82 -4.98 1.95 7.30
CA GLN A 82 -4.28 2.21 6.04
C GLN A 82 -3.97 3.70 5.89
N ALA A 83 -2.79 4.00 5.35
CA ALA A 83 -2.39 5.37 5.03
C ALA A 83 -1.32 5.37 3.93
N LEU A 84 -1.16 6.53 3.31
CA LEU A 84 -0.03 6.83 2.44
C LEU A 84 0.60 8.13 2.94
N THR A 85 1.91 8.12 3.10
CA THR A 85 2.70 9.32 3.35
C THR A 85 3.91 9.36 2.44
N SER A 86 4.71 10.41 2.52
CA SER A 86 5.98 10.53 1.82
C SER A 86 7.08 11.09 2.70
N ILE A 87 8.31 10.66 2.41
CA ILE A 87 9.54 11.19 2.99
C ILE A 87 10.44 11.60 1.82
N GLY A 88 10.56 12.90 1.58
CA GLY A 88 11.21 13.44 0.38
C GLY A 88 10.58 12.86 -0.89
N ASN A 89 11.40 12.25 -1.75
CA ASN A 89 10.94 11.63 -3.01
C ASN A 89 10.51 10.16 -2.88
N THR A 90 10.18 9.69 -1.68
CA THR A 90 9.78 8.30 -1.43
C THR A 90 8.39 8.25 -0.85
N PHE A 91 7.50 7.47 -1.48
CA PHE A 91 6.22 7.13 -0.87
C PHE A 91 6.41 6.04 0.18
N VAL A 92 5.64 6.13 1.25
CA VAL A 92 5.59 5.16 2.33
C VAL A 92 4.14 4.69 2.50
N PRO A 93 3.71 3.67 1.74
CA PRO A 93 2.44 3.02 1.98
C PRO A 93 2.47 2.29 3.33
N PHE A 94 1.41 2.48 4.11
CA PHE A 94 1.10 1.77 5.34
C PHE A 94 -0.21 1.00 5.12
N TYR A 95 -0.14 -0.33 5.16
CA TYR A 95 -1.22 -1.17 4.66
C TYR A 95 -1.34 -2.47 5.45
N VAL A 96 -2.50 -3.10 5.33
CA VAL A 96 -2.83 -4.35 6.02
C VAL A 96 -3.01 -5.47 5.00
N THR A 97 -2.53 -6.67 5.32
CA THR A 97 -2.90 -7.90 4.60
C THR A 97 -3.46 -8.91 5.58
N THR A 98 -4.20 -9.90 5.09
CA THR A 98 -4.56 -11.05 5.92
C THR A 98 -3.33 -11.88 6.28
N ASN A 99 -3.39 -12.56 7.42
CA ASN A 99 -2.35 -13.46 7.91
C ASN A 99 -2.92 -14.88 8.00
N ALA A 100 -2.69 -15.65 6.94
CA ALA A 100 -3.13 -17.04 6.84
C ALA A 100 -2.43 -17.99 7.83
N ASN A 101 -1.36 -17.53 8.51
CA ASN A 101 -0.55 -18.37 9.39
C ASN A 101 -1.01 -18.34 10.86
N SER A 102 -2.01 -17.51 11.21
CA SER A 102 -2.49 -17.39 12.59
C SER A 102 -4.01 -17.25 12.69
N PRO A 103 -4.72 -18.19 13.33
CA PRO A 103 -6.17 -18.10 13.51
C PRO A 103 -6.60 -17.06 14.55
N THR A 104 -5.68 -16.57 15.39
CA THR A 104 -5.95 -15.55 16.42
C THR A 104 -5.38 -14.17 16.06
N ASN A 105 -4.59 -14.09 14.99
CA ASN A 105 -4.08 -12.85 14.42
C ASN A 105 -4.30 -12.89 12.90
N LEU A 106 -5.50 -12.52 12.46
CA LEU A 106 -5.94 -12.67 11.07
C LEU A 106 -5.38 -11.60 10.12
N THR A 107 -4.71 -10.57 10.63
CA THR A 107 -4.18 -9.45 9.83
C THR A 107 -2.83 -8.98 10.34
N ASP A 108 -1.92 -8.67 9.42
CA ASP A 108 -0.64 -8.03 9.72
C ASP A 108 -0.53 -6.66 9.03
N VAL A 109 0.17 -5.75 9.68
CA VAL A 109 0.37 -4.37 9.21
C VAL A 109 1.79 -4.19 8.69
N PHE A 110 1.92 -3.60 7.51
CA PHE A 110 3.18 -3.41 6.79
C PHE A 110 3.40 -1.95 6.43
N ALA A 111 4.67 -1.57 6.32
CA ALA A 111 5.10 -0.34 5.68
C ALA A 111 6.22 -0.66 4.67
N THR A 112 6.15 -0.05 3.50
CA THR A 112 7.15 -0.25 2.44
C THR A 112 7.66 1.10 1.92
N LEU A 113 8.83 1.11 1.28
CA LEU A 113 9.44 2.30 0.71
C LEU A 113 9.44 2.20 -0.81
N LEU A 114 8.75 3.11 -1.46
CA LEU A 114 8.64 3.15 -2.92
C LEU A 114 9.16 4.49 -3.44
N THR A 115 10.40 4.47 -3.92
CA THR A 115 10.98 5.62 -4.61
C THR A 115 10.48 5.63 -6.05
N THR A 116 9.57 6.55 -6.34
CA THR A 116 9.08 6.82 -7.69
C THR A 116 9.61 8.17 -8.17
N SER A 117 10.14 8.23 -9.39
CA SER A 117 10.54 9.50 -9.99
C SER A 117 9.32 10.19 -10.59
N VAL A 118 9.28 11.53 -10.54
CA VAL A 118 8.32 12.31 -11.33
C VAL A 118 8.55 11.97 -12.82
N PRO A 119 7.53 11.48 -13.55
CA PRO A 119 7.63 11.36 -14.99
C PRO A 119 7.77 12.79 -15.55
N THR A 120 8.94 13.12 -16.08
CA THR A 120 9.10 14.34 -16.89
C THR A 120 8.62 14.04 -18.31
N PRO A 121 8.14 15.04 -19.08
CA PRO A 121 7.79 14.86 -20.49
C PRO A 121 8.92 14.21 -21.32
N ALA A 122 10.18 14.45 -20.93
CA ALA A 122 11.35 13.80 -21.51
C ALA A 122 11.45 12.28 -21.19
N ALA A 123 11.01 11.84 -20.01
CA ALA A 123 11.00 10.42 -19.63
C ALA A 123 9.89 9.63 -20.34
N GLU A 124 8.77 10.29 -20.66
CA GLU A 124 7.67 9.72 -21.43
C GLU A 124 8.04 9.60 -22.92
N ALA A 125 8.70 10.62 -23.47
CA ALA A 125 9.31 10.57 -24.80
C ALA A 125 10.45 9.53 -24.91
N ALA A 126 11.24 9.34 -23.84
CA ALA A 126 12.30 8.33 -23.78
C ALA A 126 11.78 6.89 -23.69
N LYS A 127 10.54 6.65 -23.22
CA LYS A 127 9.89 5.33 -23.36
C LYS A 127 9.53 5.02 -24.81
N ALA A 128 9.34 6.03 -25.65
CA ALA A 128 9.06 5.88 -27.08
C ALA A 128 10.33 5.86 -27.97
N GLY A 129 11.49 6.28 -27.43
CA GLY A 129 12.76 6.32 -28.17
C GLY A 129 13.92 5.92 -27.26
N THR A 130 14.45 4.72 -27.47
CA THR A 130 15.62 4.24 -26.73
C THR A 130 16.86 5.11 -27.04
N GLN A 131 17.53 5.58 -25.96
CA GLN A 131 18.92 6.07 -25.80
C GLN A 131 19.22 7.57 -26.14
N ILE A 132 19.99 8.41 -25.39
CA ILE A 132 20.92 8.29 -24.25
C ILE A 132 20.97 9.63 -23.47
N MET A 133 20.58 9.64 -22.18
CA MET A 133 21.25 10.34 -21.08
C MET A 133 20.54 9.92 -19.78
N ARG A 134 21.18 9.05 -19.00
CA ARG A 134 20.61 8.53 -17.76
C ARG A 134 20.95 9.51 -16.64
N ALA A 135 19.97 10.27 -16.14
CA ALA A 135 20.09 10.85 -14.82
C ALA A 135 20.38 9.70 -13.84
N VAL A 136 21.45 9.78 -13.06
CA VAL A 136 21.73 8.79 -12.03
C VAL A 136 20.61 8.93 -11.00
N ALA A 137 19.64 8.03 -11.05
CA ALA A 137 18.63 7.92 -10.02
C ALA A 137 19.36 7.85 -8.68
N ALA A 138 18.97 8.69 -7.72
CA ALA A 138 19.37 8.48 -6.34
C ALA A 138 19.11 7.00 -6.01
N PRO A 139 20.08 6.28 -5.43
CA PRO A 139 19.84 4.90 -5.04
C PRO A 139 18.54 4.86 -4.24
N ALA A 140 17.58 4.04 -4.67
CA ALA A 140 16.39 3.79 -3.87
C ALA A 140 16.86 3.48 -2.45
N LEU A 141 16.24 4.09 -1.44
CA LEU A 141 16.56 3.79 -0.06
C LEU A 141 16.38 2.28 0.11
N PRO A 142 17.46 1.50 0.30
CA PRO A 142 17.31 0.07 0.42
C PRO A 142 16.52 -0.16 1.71
N THR A 143 15.47 -0.96 1.65
CA THR A 143 14.80 -1.50 2.83
C THR A 143 15.77 -2.43 3.54
N THR A 144 16.60 -1.88 4.42
CA THR A 144 17.49 -2.66 5.27
C THR A 144 16.67 -3.38 6.34
N PRO A 145 17.17 -4.49 6.91
CA PRO A 145 16.51 -5.15 8.04
C PRO A 145 16.26 -4.20 9.21
N THR A 146 17.21 -3.29 9.48
CA THR A 146 17.07 -2.27 10.53
C THR A 146 15.97 -1.26 10.25
N LEU A 147 15.82 -0.84 8.99
CA LEU A 147 14.77 0.08 8.57
C LEU A 147 13.39 -0.60 8.64
N GLN A 148 13.29 -1.84 8.17
CA GLN A 148 12.07 -2.63 8.26
C GLN A 148 11.65 -2.86 9.73
N GLN A 149 12.60 -3.17 10.60
CA GLN A 149 12.35 -3.32 12.03
C GLN A 149 11.92 -2.00 12.67
N THR A 150 12.58 -0.88 12.33
CA THR A 150 12.21 0.45 12.83
C THR A 150 10.79 0.84 12.41
N LEU A 151 10.41 0.58 11.15
CA LEU A 151 9.06 0.82 10.66
C LEU A 151 8.03 -0.05 11.39
N THR A 152 8.36 -1.32 11.64
CA THR A 152 7.51 -2.26 12.38
C THR A 152 7.30 -1.80 13.82
N ASP A 153 8.37 -1.38 14.50
CA ASP A 153 8.33 -0.89 15.88
C ASP A 153 7.56 0.43 15.98
N ALA A 154 7.75 1.35 15.02
CA ALA A 154 7.01 2.60 14.94
C ALA A 154 5.51 2.37 14.71
N ALA A 155 5.15 1.42 13.83
CA ALA A 155 3.77 1.00 13.62
C ALA A 155 3.16 0.44 14.91
N ARG A 156 3.86 -0.48 15.59
CA ARG A 156 3.43 -1.07 16.85
C ARG A 156 3.21 -0.01 17.93
N LEU A 157 4.15 0.91 18.13
CA LEU A 157 4.03 1.99 19.11
C LEU A 157 2.86 2.93 18.79
N THR A 158 2.64 3.24 17.52
CA THR A 158 1.51 4.07 17.08
C THR A 158 0.18 3.38 17.37
N LEU A 159 0.06 2.09 17.07
CA LEU A 159 -1.12 1.29 17.39
C LEU A 159 -1.35 1.22 18.90
N GLN A 160 -0.33 0.91 19.71
CA GLN A 160 -0.41 0.87 21.18
C GLN A 160 -0.92 2.19 21.77
N ARG A 161 -0.41 3.34 21.30
CA ARG A 161 -0.89 4.67 21.74
C ARG A 161 -2.35 4.90 21.41
N ARG A 162 -2.85 4.37 20.29
CA ARG A 162 -4.27 4.46 19.91
C ARG A 162 -5.16 3.53 20.75
N PHE A 163 -4.66 2.37 21.18
CA PHE A 163 -5.38 1.45 22.05
C PHE A 163 -5.38 1.86 23.53
N ALA A 164 -4.36 2.58 24.00
CA ALA A 164 -4.25 3.01 25.41
C ALA A 164 -5.36 3.97 25.90
N GLY A 165 -6.26 4.41 25.01
CA GLY A 165 -7.47 5.16 25.35
C GLY A 165 -8.74 4.32 25.56
N ARG A 166 -8.73 3.02 25.24
CA ARG A 166 -9.80 2.07 25.58
C ARG A 166 -9.30 1.20 26.73
N GLY A 167 -9.97 1.28 27.88
CA GLY A 167 -9.70 0.41 29.02
C GLY A 167 -9.65 -1.06 28.58
N ALA A 168 -8.75 -1.83 29.19
CA ALA A 168 -8.62 -3.26 28.93
C ALA A 168 -10.00 -3.95 29.07
N PRO A 169 -10.37 -4.88 28.18
CA PRO A 169 -11.56 -5.70 28.41
C PRO A 169 -11.39 -6.44 29.74
N ALA A 170 -12.43 -6.42 30.56
CA ALA A 170 -12.46 -7.17 31.81
C ALA A 170 -12.17 -8.64 31.48
N ILE A 171 -11.12 -9.18 32.08
CA ILE A 171 -10.88 -10.61 32.09
C ILE A 171 -11.86 -11.18 33.12
N ASP A 172 -12.94 -11.79 32.64
CA ASP A 172 -13.71 -12.72 33.46
C ASP A 172 -12.83 -13.95 33.70
N THR A 173 -12.26 -14.00 34.90
CA THR A 173 -11.77 -15.25 35.51
C THR A 173 -12.95 -16.02 36.11
N PRO A 174 -12.86 -17.37 36.13
CA PRO A 174 -14.01 -18.30 36.07
C PRO A 174 -15.03 -18.22 37.21
#